data_AF-A0A2L0UGD0-F1
#
_entry.id   AF-A0A2L0UGD0-F1
#
_cell.length_a   1.000
_cell.length_b   1.000
_cell.length_c   1.000
_cell.angle_alpha   90.00
_cell.angle_beta   90.00
_cell.angle_gamma   90.00
#
_symmetry.space_group_name_H-M   'P 1'
#
loop_
_entity.id
_entity.type
_entity.pdbx_description
1 polymer ?
#
loop_
_entity_poly.entity_id
_entity_poly.type
_entity_poly.pdbx_seq_one_letter_code
_entity_poly.pdbx_strand_id
1 'polypeptide(L)'
;MRANGAPDVLPHFEHRAFDVLVADLSPAAATCFVADFISMLPSRLERITEALAAGKDRDEMITALASLGVSASMTGATRLALTVDTALADLSRAAHPSTLLPVRLRREAQQFAYAYASFQKASSLAA
;
A
#
# COMPACT_ATOMS: atom_id res chain seq x y z
N MET A 1 -5.51 -17.77 -15.63
CA MET A 1 -4.14 -17.41 -16.07
C MET A 1 -3.54 -16.52 -14.99
N ARG A 2 -2.51 -16.99 -14.27
CA ARG A 2 -1.79 -16.18 -13.28
C ARG A 2 -0.59 -15.54 -13.98
N ALA A 3 -0.50 -14.22 -13.96
CA ALA A 3 0.72 -13.53 -14.37
C ALA A 3 1.81 -13.82 -13.35
N ASN A 4 2.79 -14.63 -13.76
CA ASN A 4 4.04 -14.86 -13.04
C ASN A 4 4.94 -13.65 -13.30
N GLY A 5 4.61 -12.50 -12.71
CA GLY A 5 5.48 -11.32 -12.72
C GLY A 5 6.51 -11.47 -11.60
N ALA A 6 7.80 -11.45 -11.94
CA ALA A 6 8.85 -11.38 -10.95
C ALA A 6 8.58 -10.20 -9.99
N PRO A 7 8.84 -10.35 -8.67
CA PRO A 7 8.50 -9.33 -7.66
C PRO A 7 9.20 -7.97 -7.85
N ASP A 8 10.11 -7.85 -8.83
CA ASP A 8 10.81 -6.62 -9.19
C ASP A 8 10.18 -5.80 -10.34
N VAL A 9 9.05 -6.24 -10.91
CA VAL A 9 8.45 -5.60 -12.11
C VAL A 9 7.19 -4.78 -11.79
N LEU A 10 6.67 -4.83 -10.55
CA LEU A 10 5.48 -4.07 -10.20
C LEU A 10 5.78 -2.58 -10.09
N PRO A 11 4.90 -1.70 -10.63
CA PRO A 11 5.09 -0.27 -10.46
C PRO A 11 4.94 0.13 -8.99
N HIS A 12 5.56 1.23 -8.61
CA HIS A 12 5.34 1.84 -7.29
C HIS A 12 3.99 2.55 -7.21
N PHE A 13 3.45 2.99 -8.36
CA PHE A 13 2.12 3.56 -8.52
C PHE A 13 1.50 3.02 -9.82
N GLU A 14 0.37 2.34 -9.72
CA GLU A 14 -0.38 1.80 -10.86
C GLU A 14 -1.42 2.81 -11.36
N HIS A 15 -1.13 3.43 -12.50
CA HIS A 15 -1.99 4.46 -13.11
C HIS A 15 -3.40 3.93 -13.39
N ARG A 16 -3.55 2.66 -13.80
CA ARG A 16 -4.87 2.11 -14.11
C ARG A 16 -5.78 2.04 -12.88
N ALA A 17 -5.23 1.82 -11.69
CA ALA A 17 -6.01 1.83 -10.46
C ALA A 17 -6.51 3.24 -10.15
N PHE A 18 -5.69 4.27 -10.44
CA PHE A 18 -6.11 5.65 -10.34
C PHE A 18 -7.19 6.02 -11.37
N ASP A 19 -7.08 5.56 -12.61
CA ASP A 19 -8.10 5.79 -13.64
C ASP A 19 -9.47 5.22 -13.22
N VAL A 20 -9.48 4.06 -12.55
CA VAL A 20 -10.70 3.48 -11.98
C VAL A 20 -11.26 4.37 -10.86
N LEU A 21 -10.42 4.85 -9.93
CA LEU A 21 -10.87 5.81 -8.90
C LEU A 21 -11.44 7.10 -9.50
N VAL A 22 -10.84 7.60 -10.58
CA VAL A 22 -11.32 8.78 -11.31
C VAL A 22 -12.69 8.52 -11.93
N ALA A 23 -12.89 7.34 -12.53
CA ALA A 23 -14.17 6.94 -13.11
C ALA A 23 -15.28 6.80 -12.04
N ASP A 24 -14.95 6.30 -10.86
CA ASP A 24 -15.90 6.05 -9.78
C ASP A 24 -16.26 7.33 -8.97
N LEU A 25 -15.34 8.30 -8.84
CA LEU A 25 -15.50 9.44 -7.93
C LEU A 25 -15.48 10.83 -8.58
N SER A 26 -14.75 11.04 -9.69
CA SER A 26 -14.23 12.30 -10.26
C SER A 26 -12.72 12.52 -10.04
N PRO A 27 -12.03 13.27 -10.93
CA PRO A 27 -10.59 13.54 -10.81
C PRO A 27 -10.16 14.20 -9.49
N ALA A 28 -10.93 15.18 -9.02
CA ALA A 28 -10.63 15.89 -7.79
C ALA A 28 -10.78 14.98 -6.57
N ALA A 29 -11.88 14.22 -6.50
CA ALA A 29 -12.15 13.29 -5.41
C ALA A 29 -11.13 12.14 -5.37
N ALA A 30 -10.75 11.57 -6.52
CA ALA A 30 -9.69 10.56 -6.60
C ALA A 30 -8.33 11.09 -6.12
N THR A 31 -8.01 12.34 -6.47
CA THR A 31 -6.79 13.00 -6.01
C THR A 31 -6.78 13.20 -4.49
N CYS A 32 -7.87 13.71 -3.93
CA CYS A 32 -8.03 13.85 -2.48
C CYS A 32 -7.93 12.50 -1.77
N PHE A 33 -8.57 11.45 -2.32
CA PHE A 33 -8.53 10.11 -1.73
C PHE A 33 -7.10 9.55 -1.63
N VAL A 34 -6.29 9.69 -2.70
CA VAL A 34 -4.89 9.27 -2.66
C VAL A 34 -4.07 10.13 -1.70
N ALA A 35 -4.29 11.45 -1.66
CA ALA A 35 -3.62 12.33 -0.72
C ALA A 35 -3.92 11.99 0.76
N ASP A 36 -5.19 11.70 1.07
CA ASP A 36 -5.62 11.26 2.40
C ASP A 36 -5.01 9.91 2.77
N PHE A 37 -4.96 8.98 1.82
CA PHE A 37 -4.27 7.71 2.03
C PHE A 37 -2.78 7.94 2.36
N ILE A 38 -2.07 8.77 1.58
CA ILE A 38 -0.66 9.09 1.81
C ILE A 38 -0.45 9.73 3.20
N SER A 39 -1.32 10.67 3.60
CA SER A 39 -1.19 11.35 4.89
C SER A 39 -1.40 10.40 6.08
N MET A 40 -2.24 9.38 5.91
CA MET A 40 -2.49 8.36 6.94
C MET A 40 -1.40 7.30 7.05
N LEU A 41 -0.61 7.06 6.00
CA LEU A 41 0.38 5.97 5.93
C LEU A 41 1.33 5.92 7.14
N PRO A 42 1.99 7.03 7.58
CA PRO A 42 2.90 6.99 8.71
C PRO A 42 2.27 6.40 9.97
N SER A 43 1.11 6.92 10.36
CA SER A 43 0.39 6.47 11.57
C SER A 43 -0.07 5.00 11.47
N ARG A 44 -0.49 4.54 10.28
CA ARG A 44 -0.89 3.14 10.07
C ARG A 44 0.30 2.20 10.17
N LEU A 45 1.46 2.61 9.65
CA LEU A 45 2.70 1.83 9.70
C LEU A 45 3.29 1.77 11.11
N GLU A 46 3.17 2.83 11.89
CA GLU A 46 3.54 2.84 13.31
C GLU A 46 2.72 1.83 14.10
N ARG A 47 1.38 1.85 13.97
CA ARG A 47 0.50 0.87 14.64
C ARG A 47 0.86 -0.58 14.27
N ILE A 48 1.12 -0.86 13.00
CA ILE A 48 1.56 -2.21 12.56
C ILE A 48 2.91 -2.57 13.19
N THR A 49 3.85 -1.62 13.27
CA THR A 49 5.17 -1.85 13.88
C THR A 49 5.05 -2.14 15.37
N GLU A 50 4.21 -1.40 16.08
CA GLU A 50 3.96 -1.58 17.51
C GLU A 50 3.27 -2.92 17.78
N ALA A 51 2.26 -3.28 16.99
CA ALA A 51 1.57 -4.57 17.09
C ALA A 51 2.53 -5.75 16.88
N LEU A 52 3.45 -5.64 15.90
CA LEU A 52 4.51 -6.63 15.67
C LEU A 52 5.46 -6.75 16.86
N ALA A 53 5.86 -5.63 17.46
CA ALA A 53 6.78 -5.60 18.59
C ALA A 53 6.14 -6.13 19.89
N ALA A 54 4.86 -5.84 20.10
CA ALA A 54 4.11 -6.27 21.27
C ALA A 54 3.84 -7.78 21.26
N GLY A 55 3.72 -8.40 20.08
CA GLY A 55 3.61 -9.85 19.90
C GLY A 55 2.36 -10.49 20.51
N LYS A 56 1.36 -9.69 20.90
CA LYS A 56 0.24 -10.14 21.75
C LYS A 56 -1.12 -10.16 21.07
N ASP A 57 -1.29 -9.50 19.93
CA ASP A 57 -2.57 -9.46 19.24
C ASP A 57 -2.43 -9.73 17.73
N ARG A 58 -2.59 -11.00 17.36
CA ARG A 58 -2.53 -11.46 15.96
C ARG A 58 -3.71 -10.94 15.14
N ASP A 59 -4.89 -10.84 15.75
CA ASP A 59 -6.12 -10.45 15.04
C ASP A 59 -6.13 -8.95 14.77
N GLU A 60 -5.64 -8.13 15.72
CA GLU A 60 -5.39 -6.71 15.51
C GLU A 60 -4.39 -6.49 14.37
N MET A 61 -3.29 -7.25 14.35
CA MET A 61 -2.28 -7.16 13.29
C MET A 61 -2.84 -7.56 11.92
N ILE A 62 -3.62 -8.65 11.84
CA ILE A 62 -4.31 -9.05 10.61
C ILE A 62 -5.25 -7.94 10.15
N THR A 63 -6.03 -7.35 11.06
CA THR A 63 -6.97 -6.27 10.74
C THR A 63 -6.26 -5.02 10.22
N ALA A 64 -5.17 -4.61 10.87
CA ALA A 64 -4.38 -3.46 10.46
C ALA A 64 -3.73 -3.67 9.08
N LEU A 65 -3.15 -4.85 8.85
CA LEU A 65 -2.57 -5.22 7.56
C LEU A 65 -3.65 -5.29 6.48
N ALA A 66 -4.77 -5.97 6.70
CA ALA A 66 -5.86 -6.08 5.73
C ALA A 66 -6.42 -4.71 5.33
N SER A 67 -6.65 -3.82 6.30
CA SER A 67 -7.09 -2.45 6.05
C SER A 67 -6.09 -1.66 5.20
N LEU A 68 -4.78 -1.80 5.50
CA LEU A 68 -3.72 -1.20 4.69
C LEU A 68 -3.69 -1.77 3.28
N GLY A 69 -3.80 -3.09 3.11
CA GLY A 69 -3.76 -3.78 1.81
C GLY A 69 -4.90 -3.40 0.89
N VAL A 70 -6.12 -3.30 1.43
CA VAL A 70 -7.30 -2.82 0.67
C VAL A 70 -7.07 -1.39 0.19
N SER A 71 -6.67 -0.49 1.10
CA SER A 71 -6.43 0.92 0.76
C SER A 71 -5.29 1.07 -0.27
N ALA A 72 -4.21 0.31 -0.10
CA ALA A 72 -3.09 0.27 -1.03
C ALA A 72 -3.51 -0.23 -2.42
N SER A 73 -4.37 -1.24 -2.49
CA SER A 73 -4.86 -1.77 -3.76
C SER A 73 -5.75 -0.76 -4.49
N MET A 74 -6.68 -0.11 -3.77
CA MET A 74 -7.55 0.93 -4.34
C MET A 74 -6.76 2.10 -4.91
N THR A 75 -5.69 2.52 -4.24
CA THR A 75 -4.88 3.68 -4.65
C THR A 75 -3.78 3.34 -5.67
N GLY A 76 -3.64 2.07 -6.06
CA GLY A 76 -2.58 1.65 -6.98
C GLY A 76 -1.20 1.53 -6.34
N ALA A 77 -1.09 1.46 -5.02
CA ALA A 77 0.16 1.17 -4.30
C ALA A 77 0.50 -0.33 -4.37
N THR A 78 0.68 -0.85 -5.59
CA THR A 78 0.77 -2.28 -5.92
C THR A 78 1.84 -3.05 -5.15
N ARG A 79 3.03 -2.48 -4.97
CA ARG A 79 4.10 -3.13 -4.19
C ARG A 79 3.83 -3.13 -2.68
N LEU A 80 3.18 -2.09 -2.17
CA LEU A 80 2.74 -2.04 -0.78
C LEU A 80 1.66 -3.09 -0.52
N ALA A 81 0.66 -3.19 -1.41
CA ALA A 81 -0.37 -4.22 -1.34
C ALA A 81 0.23 -5.64 -1.37
N LEU A 82 1.16 -5.92 -2.28
CA LEU A 82 1.84 -7.22 -2.34
C LEU A 82 2.62 -7.55 -1.05
N THR A 83 3.29 -6.54 -0.47
CA THR A 83 4.02 -6.70 0.79
C THR A 83 3.07 -7.07 1.94
N VAL A 84 1.90 -6.42 1.98
CA VAL A 84 0.83 -6.72 2.93
C VAL A 84 0.28 -8.14 2.71
N ASP A 85 -0.04 -8.52 1.48
CA ASP A 85 -0.59 -9.85 1.17
C ASP A 85 0.38 -10.97 1.57
N THR A 86 1.68 -10.75 1.34
CA THR A 86 2.72 -11.69 1.75
C THR A 86 2.75 -11.82 3.28
N ALA A 87 2.67 -10.71 4.02
CA ALA A 87 2.63 -10.72 5.47
C ALA A 87 1.37 -11.43 6.03
N LEU A 88 0.21 -11.19 5.43
CA LEU A 88 -1.04 -11.86 5.79
C LEU A 88 -0.98 -13.37 5.52
N ALA A 89 -0.35 -13.79 4.42
CA ALA A 89 -0.14 -15.20 4.12
C ALA A 89 0.80 -15.87 5.13
N ASP A 90 1.86 -15.18 5.57
CA ASP A 90 2.75 -15.67 6.63
C ASP A 90 2.00 -15.83 7.96
N LEU A 91 1.23 -14.81 8.37
CA LEU A 91 0.40 -14.88 9.57
C LEU A 91 -0.58 -16.04 9.51
N SER A 92 -1.21 -16.27 8.37
CA SER A 92 -2.21 -17.33 8.17
C SER A 92 -1.59 -18.73 8.32
N ARG A 93 -0.31 -18.90 7.97
CA ARG A 93 0.43 -20.17 8.11
C ARG A 93 1.00 -20.42 9.51
N ALA A 94 0.57 -19.64 10.51
CA ALA A 94 1.15 -19.62 11.86
C ALA A 94 2.67 -19.31 11.87
N ALA A 95 3.18 -18.71 10.80
CA ALA A 95 4.54 -18.17 10.77
C ALA A 95 4.54 -16.75 11.34
N HIS A 96 5.63 -16.36 11.98
CA HIS A 96 5.85 -14.97 12.34
C HIS A 96 6.22 -14.19 11.07
N PRO A 97 5.62 -13.01 10.84
CA PRO A 97 6.06 -12.12 9.78
C PRO A 97 7.54 -11.79 9.94
N SER A 98 8.23 -11.58 8.82
CA SER A 98 9.63 -11.16 8.85
C SER A 98 9.83 -9.94 9.76
N THR A 99 10.90 -9.94 10.56
CA THR A 99 11.32 -8.78 11.35
C THR A 99 11.64 -7.56 10.48
N LEU A 100 11.87 -7.76 9.18
CA LEU A 100 12.06 -6.70 8.19
C LEU A 100 10.75 -6.14 7.64
N LEU A 101 9.59 -6.68 8.01
CA LEU A 101 8.29 -6.23 7.49
C LEU A 101 8.06 -4.72 7.71
N PRO A 102 8.29 -4.13 8.90
CA PRO A 102 8.13 -2.68 9.09
C PRO A 102 9.01 -1.85 8.14
N VAL A 103 10.25 -2.30 7.90
CA VAL A 103 11.19 -1.62 6.99
C VAL A 103 10.69 -1.68 5.56
N ARG A 104 10.23 -2.86 5.11
CA ARG A 104 9.68 -3.05 3.76
C ARG A 104 8.42 -2.21 3.54
N LEU A 105 7.47 -2.24 4.47
CA LEU A 105 6.24 -1.45 4.36
C LEU A 105 6.53 0.05 4.27
N ARG A 106 7.45 0.58 5.09
CA ARG A 106 7.87 1.99 5.01
C ARG A 106 8.51 2.32 3.67
N ARG A 107 9.42 1.47 3.19
CA ARG A 107 10.05 1.66 1.87
C ARG A 107 9.00 1.72 0.76
N GLU A 108 8.10 0.74 0.69
CA GLU A 108 7.10 0.71 -0.39
C GLU A 108 6.11 1.88 -0.28
N ALA A 109 5.72 2.30 0.93
CA ALA A 109 4.90 3.49 1.14
C ALA A 109 5.58 4.78 0.66
N GLN A 110 6.87 4.96 0.95
CA GLN A 110 7.65 6.11 0.50
C GLN A 110 7.80 6.12 -1.02
N GLN A 111 8.09 4.98 -1.62
CA GLN A 111 8.24 4.86 -3.07
C GLN A 111 6.91 5.13 -3.81
N PHE A 112 5.79 4.64 -3.27
CA PHE A 112 4.47 4.97 -3.77
C PHE A 112 4.19 6.48 -3.72
N ALA A 113 4.42 7.11 -2.57
CA ALA A 113 4.19 8.55 -2.41
C ALA A 113 5.05 9.38 -3.39
N TYR A 114 6.31 9.00 -3.59
CA TYR A 114 7.21 9.62 -4.56
C TYR A 114 6.74 9.44 -6.02
N ALA A 115 6.36 8.22 -6.38
CA ALA A 115 5.86 7.91 -7.72
C ALA A 115 4.56 8.66 -8.05
N TYR A 116 3.64 8.73 -7.09
CA TYR A 116 2.39 9.48 -7.23
C TYR A 116 2.62 10.98 -7.38
N ALA A 117 3.50 11.58 -6.57
CA ALA A 117 3.86 13.00 -6.70
C ALA A 117 4.48 13.31 -8.07
N SER A 118 5.31 12.39 -8.58
CA SER A 118 5.90 12.51 -9.92
C SER A 118 4.85 12.45 -11.03
N PHE A 119 3.85 11.56 -10.89
CA PHE A 119 2.71 11.47 -11.80
C PHE A 119 1.86 12.74 -11.79
N GLN A 120 1.52 13.29 -10.61
CA GLN A 120 0.76 14.53 -10.52
C GLN A 120 1.49 15.70 -11.20
N LYS A 121 2.81 15.82 -10.96
CA LYS A 121 3.62 16.85 -11.58
C LYS A 121 3.63 16.73 -13.11
N ALA A 122 3.81 15.52 -13.64
CA ALA A 122 3.77 15.27 -15.08
C ALA A 122 2.39 15.60 -15.68
N SER A 123 1.30 15.28 -14.98
CA SER A 123 -0.07 15.54 -15.43
C SER A 123 -0.40 17.04 -15.44
N SER A 124 0.11 17.81 -14.45
CA SER A 124 -0.06 19.25 -14.39
C SER A 124 0.69 20.04 -15.48
N LEU A 125 1.74 19.45 -16.07
CA LEU A 125 2.50 20.06 -17.17
C LEU A 125 1.89 19.78 -18.55
N ALA A 126 0.96 18.83 -18.64
CA ALA A 126 0.31 18.41 -19.87
C ALA A 126 -1.08 19.02 -20.08
N ALA A 127 -1.60 19.75 -19.09
CA ALA A 127 -2.88 20.46 -19.10
C ALA A 127 -2.69 21.94 -19.43
#